data_AF-A0ABD5CNH6-F1
#
_entry.id   AF-A0ABD5CNH6-F1
#
_cell.length_a   1.000
_cell.length_b   1.000
_cell.length_c   1.000
_cell.angle_alpha   90.00
_cell.angle_beta   90.00
_cell.angle_gamma   90.00
#
_symmetry.space_group_name_H-M   'P 1'
#
loop_
_entity.id
_entity.type
_entity.pdbx_description
1 polymer ?
#
loop_
_entity_poly.entity_id
_entity_poly.type
_entity_poly.pdbx_seq_one_letter_code
_entity_poly.pdbx_strand_id
1 'polypeptide(L)'
;MLVSAAAAQWRTPASELTTRHGSVHHAATNRTATYGSLASAAARLPVPDKVALKSPKDFRLIGHQAPRVDVPPKTDGTAQFTLDVTFPGMLVALLQRPPLFGATVRSFDASAAKAVPGVVSVVQVPGGVAVVAKGFWAAKQGRDALKIEWDDSKAEKRSSDAIMAEYRQLAEQPGASARKDGDATQALAGAAKKISATYSFPYLAHAPMEPLDAVVKLTADSCEIWAGDQFQTVDQGNAARTAGLDPQQVKIHTLYAGGSFGRRANARSDYIVEAVSIARALGANGTPVKLQWTREDDIHGGFYRPMYFHKLDAGLSADGKLVGWRHRIVGQSILGGTPFASAMIKNGIDATSVEGAANMAYAIPNISVELTTTQTGVPVLWWRVVGSSHTAFAVEAFIDEAAHAAGKDPFVFRRDLLAHEPRMRAVLELAARKAGWDPAKPLPKGRGRGIAVAEAFKTFVAQVAEVSVDKDGNVKIERVVCAVDCGTPINPDIIAAQMEGGIGFGLGAVLHSAITLKDGKVEQNNFDGYQVLRIAEMPKVEVHIVPSGEAPTGVGEPGVAPVGPAVANAIFAATGERLHSLPFPAAAKKSA
;
A
#
# COMPACT_ATOMS: atom_id res chain seq x y z
N MET A 1 -0.36 -36.18 -4.57
CA MET A 1 0.44 -36.24 -5.81
C MET A 1 1.89 -36.66 -5.56
N LEU A 2 2.73 -35.91 -4.82
CA LEU A 2 4.15 -36.30 -4.58
C LEU A 2 4.29 -37.70 -3.93
N VAL A 3 3.52 -37.98 -2.88
CA VAL A 3 3.48 -39.31 -2.25
C VAL A 3 3.02 -40.39 -3.23
N SER A 4 2.02 -40.08 -4.06
CA SER A 4 1.50 -40.99 -5.09
C SER A 4 2.55 -41.30 -6.16
N ALA A 5 3.35 -40.31 -6.57
CA ALA A 5 4.45 -40.50 -7.52
C ALA A 5 5.53 -41.41 -6.93
N ALA A 6 5.91 -41.21 -5.66
CA ALA A 6 6.86 -42.09 -4.96
C ALA A 6 6.30 -43.52 -4.80
N ALA A 7 5.03 -43.66 -4.41
CA ALA A 7 4.34 -44.94 -4.28
C ALA A 7 4.36 -45.73 -5.61
N ALA A 8 4.07 -45.05 -6.72
CA ALA A 8 4.12 -45.65 -8.05
C ALA A 8 5.55 -46.06 -8.44
N GLN A 9 6.55 -45.20 -8.21
CA GLN A 9 7.95 -45.50 -8.49
C GLN A 9 8.49 -46.67 -7.66
N TRP A 10 8.09 -46.77 -6.39
CA TRP A 10 8.58 -47.78 -5.46
C TRP A 10 7.75 -49.06 -5.42
N ARG A 11 6.58 -49.05 -6.08
CA ARG A 11 5.58 -50.13 -6.04
C ARG A 11 5.17 -50.46 -4.61
N THR A 12 4.87 -49.43 -3.83
CA THR A 12 4.53 -49.50 -2.40
C THR A 12 3.23 -48.73 -2.14
N PRO A 13 2.35 -49.17 -1.22
CA PRO A 13 1.17 -48.41 -0.83
C PRO A 13 1.52 -46.99 -0.33
N ALA A 14 0.77 -45.98 -0.77
CA ALA A 14 0.97 -44.59 -0.35
C ALA A 14 0.81 -44.40 1.18
N SER A 15 0.04 -45.28 1.85
CA SER A 15 -0.15 -45.31 3.30
C SER A 15 1.11 -45.68 4.09
N GLU A 16 2.08 -46.35 3.46
CA GLU A 16 3.37 -46.71 4.08
C GLU A 16 4.41 -45.58 3.94
N LEU A 17 4.08 -44.53 3.19
CA LEU A 17 4.99 -43.44 2.88
C LEU A 17 4.71 -42.23 3.78
N THR A 18 5.78 -41.61 4.26
CA THR A 18 5.70 -40.38 5.06
C THR A 18 6.43 -39.23 4.39
N THR A 19 6.15 -38.00 4.82
CA THR A 19 6.79 -36.79 4.28
C THR A 19 7.58 -36.08 5.35
N ARG A 20 8.85 -35.77 5.07
CA ARG A 20 9.74 -35.09 6.02
C ARG A 20 10.88 -34.37 5.28
N HIS A 21 11.16 -33.14 5.70
CA HIS A 21 12.28 -32.30 5.22
C HIS A 21 12.41 -32.29 3.68
N GLY A 22 11.33 -31.94 2.98
CA GLY A 22 11.36 -31.83 1.52
C GLY A 22 11.44 -33.16 0.76
N SER A 23 11.19 -34.29 1.44
CA SER A 23 11.30 -35.63 0.84
C SER A 23 10.16 -36.56 1.28
N VAL A 24 9.87 -37.54 0.43
CA VAL A 24 9.04 -38.71 0.75
C VAL A 24 9.95 -39.83 1.26
N HIS A 25 9.51 -40.57 2.28
CA HIS A 25 10.28 -41.60 2.99
C HIS A 25 9.46 -42.89 3.06
N HIS A 26 10.12 -44.03 2.87
CA HIS A 26 9.56 -45.36 3.11
C HIS A 26 10.37 -46.08 4.20
N ALA A 27 9.79 -46.21 5.40
CA ALA A 27 10.52 -46.70 6.57
C ALA A 27 10.97 -48.16 6.43
N ALA A 28 10.13 -49.03 5.86
CA ALA A 28 10.41 -50.47 5.76
C ALA A 28 11.63 -50.79 4.88
N THR A 29 11.93 -49.94 3.88
CA THR A 29 13.08 -50.15 2.97
C THR A 29 14.13 -49.05 3.03
N ASN A 30 13.97 -48.08 3.94
CA ASN A 30 14.83 -46.90 4.08
C ASN A 30 14.99 -46.07 2.78
N ARG A 31 14.03 -46.17 1.84
CA ARG A 31 14.06 -45.39 0.59
C ARG A 31 13.61 -43.95 0.84
N THR A 32 14.27 -43.01 0.15
CA THR A 32 13.93 -41.58 0.19
C THR A 32 13.94 -40.99 -1.22
N ALA A 33 13.02 -40.09 -1.52
CA ALA A 33 13.04 -39.28 -2.74
C ALA A 33 12.67 -37.83 -2.41
N THR A 34 13.45 -36.88 -2.92
CA THR A 34 13.16 -35.46 -2.75
C THR A 34 11.89 -35.07 -3.51
N TYR A 35 11.19 -34.03 -3.07
CA TYR A 35 10.03 -33.51 -3.80
C TYR A 35 10.43 -33.06 -5.21
N GLY A 36 11.62 -32.47 -5.38
CA GLY A 36 12.15 -32.07 -6.68
C GLY A 36 12.27 -33.24 -7.65
N SER A 37 12.86 -34.36 -7.20
CA SER A 37 12.99 -35.58 -8.03
C SER A 37 11.63 -36.22 -8.40
N LEU A 38 10.58 -35.94 -7.62
CA LEU A 38 9.23 -36.48 -7.85
C LEU A 38 8.34 -35.51 -8.65
N ALA A 39 8.71 -34.25 -8.79
CA ALA A 39 7.83 -33.18 -9.29
C ALA A 39 7.32 -33.47 -10.72
N SER A 40 8.23 -33.80 -11.64
CA SER A 40 7.87 -34.09 -13.04
C SER A 40 6.93 -35.28 -13.21
N ALA A 41 7.08 -36.30 -12.35
CA ALA A 41 6.17 -37.44 -12.34
C ALA A 41 4.82 -37.08 -11.70
N ALA A 42 4.84 -36.35 -10.58
CA ALA A 42 3.66 -35.90 -9.87
C ALA A 42 2.77 -34.98 -10.72
N ALA A 43 3.36 -34.12 -11.56
CA ALA A 43 2.64 -33.21 -12.46
C ALA A 43 1.82 -33.92 -13.55
N ARG A 44 2.11 -35.19 -13.84
CA ARG A 44 1.37 -36.02 -14.80
C ARG A 44 0.22 -36.80 -14.17
N LEU A 45 0.12 -36.79 -12.84
CA LEU A 45 -0.95 -37.47 -12.13
C LEU A 45 -2.22 -36.61 -12.12
N PRO A 46 -3.40 -37.23 -12.08
CA PRO A 46 -4.63 -36.48 -11.87
C PRO A 46 -4.58 -35.75 -10.53
N VAL A 47 -5.11 -34.52 -10.51
CA VAL A 47 -5.26 -33.74 -9.28
C VAL A 47 -6.31 -34.43 -8.42
N PRO A 48 -6.01 -34.78 -7.15
CA PRO A 48 -6.99 -35.43 -6.28
C PRO A 48 -8.16 -34.49 -5.95
N ASP A 49 -9.39 -34.98 -6.09
CA ASP A 49 -10.60 -34.22 -5.75
C ASP A 49 -10.71 -33.94 -4.23
N LYS A 50 -10.15 -34.84 -3.41
CA LYS A 50 -10.13 -34.73 -1.95
C LYS A 50 -8.73 -35.01 -1.43
N VAL A 51 -8.25 -34.14 -0.56
CA VAL A 51 -6.95 -34.29 0.11
C VAL A 51 -7.17 -34.18 1.62
N ALA A 52 -6.70 -35.17 2.37
CA ALA A 52 -6.63 -35.07 3.82
C ALA A 52 -5.50 -34.12 4.21
N LEU A 53 -5.84 -33.01 4.89
CA LEU A 53 -4.86 -32.07 5.43
C LEU A 53 -4.29 -32.59 6.75
N LYS A 54 -3.05 -32.17 7.07
CA LYS A 54 -2.45 -32.44 8.38
C LYS A 54 -3.25 -31.72 9.46
N SER A 55 -3.39 -32.35 10.63
CA SER A 55 -3.99 -31.66 11.77
C SER A 55 -3.02 -30.59 12.30
N PRO A 56 -3.49 -29.49 12.92
CA PRO A 56 -2.61 -28.43 13.42
C PRO A 56 -1.53 -28.92 14.39
N LYS A 57 -1.82 -29.93 15.22
CA LYS A 57 -0.82 -30.55 16.12
C LYS A 57 0.33 -31.25 15.37
N ASP A 58 0.15 -31.58 14.10
CA ASP A 58 1.16 -32.21 13.25
C ASP A 58 1.94 -31.19 12.41
N PHE A 59 1.62 -29.90 12.54
CA PHE A 59 2.37 -28.83 11.89
C PHE A 59 3.75 -28.67 12.51
N ARG A 60 4.76 -28.60 11.63
CA ARG A 60 6.17 -28.42 12.02
C ARG A 60 6.71 -27.02 11.74
N LEU A 61 6.12 -26.33 10.76
CA LEU A 61 6.53 -25.00 10.33
C LEU A 61 5.39 -23.99 10.49
N ILE A 62 4.17 -24.39 10.09
CA ILE A 62 2.98 -23.56 10.26
C ILE A 62 2.71 -23.35 11.75
N GLY A 63 2.51 -22.09 12.15
CA GLY A 63 2.28 -21.68 13.53
C GLY A 63 3.55 -21.54 14.37
N HIS A 64 4.72 -21.85 13.81
CA HIS A 64 6.01 -21.76 14.51
C HIS A 64 6.86 -20.62 13.94
N GLN A 65 7.73 -20.07 14.78
CA GLN A 65 8.74 -19.12 14.32
C GLN A 65 9.80 -19.86 13.51
N ALA A 66 9.89 -19.56 12.22
CA ALA A 66 10.93 -20.07 11.34
C ALA A 66 11.72 -18.88 10.76
N PRO A 67 13.07 -18.93 10.77
CA PRO A 67 13.88 -17.87 10.20
C PRO A 67 13.62 -17.76 8.70
N ARG A 68 13.60 -16.54 8.18
CA ARG A 68 13.44 -16.34 6.74
C ARG A 68 14.74 -16.72 6.02
N VAL A 69 14.59 -17.43 4.90
CA VAL A 69 15.71 -17.88 4.08
C VAL A 69 16.49 -16.74 3.42
N ASP A 70 15.90 -15.55 3.33
CA ASP A 70 16.49 -14.36 2.72
C ASP A 70 17.16 -13.42 3.74
N VAL A 71 17.20 -13.76 5.03
CA VAL A 71 17.88 -12.95 6.06
C VAL A 71 19.40 -12.95 5.91
N PRO A 72 20.09 -14.12 5.82
CA PRO A 72 21.55 -14.13 5.77
C PRO A 72 22.15 -13.18 4.72
N PRO A 73 21.75 -13.24 3.43
CA PRO A 73 22.34 -12.36 2.42
C PRO A 73 22.01 -10.87 2.63
N LYS A 74 20.90 -10.55 3.32
CA LYS A 74 20.54 -9.16 3.65
C LYS A 74 21.36 -8.58 4.80
N THR A 75 21.90 -9.45 5.66
CA THR A 75 22.67 -9.04 6.84
C THR A 75 24.18 -8.94 6.59
N ASP A 76 24.70 -9.66 5.59
CA ASP A 76 26.12 -9.65 5.24
C ASP A 76 26.44 -8.84 3.97
N GLY A 77 25.43 -8.24 3.32
CA GLY A 77 25.57 -7.43 2.11
C GLY A 77 25.71 -8.23 0.82
N THR A 78 25.50 -9.55 0.83
CA THR A 78 25.56 -10.38 -0.40
C THR A 78 24.25 -10.39 -1.19
N ALA A 79 23.14 -9.92 -0.62
CA ALA A 79 21.86 -9.73 -1.31
C ALA A 79 22.03 -8.80 -2.51
N GLN A 80 21.50 -9.20 -3.67
CA GLN A 80 21.57 -8.43 -4.90
C GLN A 80 20.28 -7.66 -5.13
N PHE A 81 20.40 -6.33 -5.20
CA PHE A 81 19.37 -5.39 -5.65
C PHE A 81 19.71 -4.88 -7.05
N THR A 82 18.78 -4.16 -7.70
CA THR A 82 19.01 -3.69 -9.08
C THR A 82 20.22 -2.76 -9.18
N LEU A 83 20.42 -1.91 -8.17
CA LEU A 83 21.54 -0.97 -8.14
C LEU A 83 22.90 -1.66 -8.04
N ASP A 84 22.97 -2.90 -7.53
CA ASP A 84 24.21 -3.68 -7.43
C ASP A 84 24.60 -4.35 -8.75
N VAL A 85 23.65 -4.51 -9.68
CA VAL A 85 23.89 -5.17 -10.97
C VAL A 85 24.93 -4.39 -11.77
N THR A 86 25.99 -5.06 -12.22
CA THR A 86 27.01 -4.46 -13.07
C THR A 86 27.36 -5.39 -14.23
N PHE A 87 27.65 -4.80 -15.39
CA PHE A 87 28.16 -5.51 -16.56
C PHE A 87 29.34 -4.75 -17.17
N PRO A 88 30.30 -5.45 -17.80
CA PRO A 88 31.32 -4.79 -18.62
C PRO A 88 30.68 -3.89 -19.68
N GLY A 89 31.12 -2.64 -19.76
CA GLY A 89 30.61 -1.67 -20.73
C GLY A 89 29.19 -1.16 -20.46
N MET A 90 28.58 -1.47 -19.31
CA MET A 90 27.26 -0.97 -18.94
C MET A 90 27.22 0.57 -18.90
N LEU A 91 26.13 1.14 -19.41
CA LEU A 91 25.84 2.56 -19.34
C LEU A 91 24.82 2.84 -18.24
N VAL A 92 24.90 4.04 -17.65
CA VAL A 92 23.91 4.54 -16.68
C VAL A 92 23.13 5.68 -17.34
N ALA A 93 21.81 5.62 -17.21
CA ALA A 93 20.88 6.60 -17.75
C ALA A 93 20.09 7.28 -16.62
N LEU A 94 20.05 8.61 -16.65
CA LEU A 94 19.12 9.41 -15.85
C LEU A 94 18.19 10.16 -16.80
N LEU A 95 16.89 10.06 -16.54
CA LEU A 95 15.86 10.74 -17.33
C LEU A 95 15.49 12.07 -16.66
N GLN A 96 15.46 13.16 -17.44
CA GLN A 96 14.79 14.39 -17.05
C GLN A 96 13.34 14.33 -17.50
N ARG A 97 12.42 14.30 -16.53
CA ARG A 97 10.96 14.30 -16.75
C ARG A 97 10.40 15.72 -16.76
N PRO A 98 9.22 15.95 -17.37
CA PRO A 98 8.52 17.22 -17.27
C PRO A 98 8.17 17.54 -15.80
N PRO A 99 8.20 18.82 -15.40
CA PRO A 99 7.83 19.24 -14.05
C PRO A 99 6.31 19.23 -13.79
N LEU A 100 5.51 19.10 -14.84
CA LEU A 100 4.04 19.06 -14.77
C LEU A 100 3.53 17.75 -15.36
N PHE A 101 2.55 17.13 -14.71
CA PHE A 101 1.96 15.89 -15.21
C PHE A 101 1.17 16.14 -16.49
N GLY A 102 1.49 15.37 -17.55
CA GLY A 102 0.88 15.51 -18.88
C GLY A 102 1.60 16.45 -19.84
N ALA A 103 2.65 17.16 -19.38
CA ALA A 103 3.52 17.93 -20.27
C ALA A 103 4.45 17.01 -21.09
N THR A 104 4.91 17.51 -22.24
CA THR A 104 5.81 16.79 -23.16
C THR A 104 7.00 17.65 -23.55
N VAL A 105 8.04 17.04 -24.12
CA VAL A 105 9.19 17.79 -24.66
C VAL A 105 8.76 18.55 -25.91
N ARG A 106 8.89 19.89 -25.90
CA ARG A 106 8.75 20.73 -27.11
C ARG A 106 10.06 20.77 -27.88
N SER A 107 11.15 21.08 -27.18
CA SER A 107 12.50 21.18 -27.73
C SER A 107 13.51 20.97 -26.59
N PHE A 108 14.77 20.67 -26.93
CA PHE A 108 15.86 20.64 -25.95
C PHE A 108 17.21 21.00 -26.58
N ASP A 109 18.10 21.58 -25.77
CA ASP A 109 19.51 21.77 -26.07
C ASP A 109 20.37 20.88 -25.16
N ALA A 110 21.09 19.95 -25.79
CA ALA A 110 21.96 18.99 -25.13
C ALA A 110 23.45 19.37 -25.15
N SER A 111 23.81 20.56 -25.64
CA SER A 111 25.21 20.94 -25.88
C SER A 111 26.03 20.94 -24.58
N ALA A 112 25.50 21.54 -23.52
CA ALA A 112 26.15 21.56 -22.20
C ALA A 112 26.23 20.17 -21.57
N ALA A 113 25.17 19.37 -21.71
CA ALA A 113 25.14 17.98 -21.22
C ALA A 113 26.20 17.11 -21.90
N LYS A 114 26.35 17.21 -23.22
CA LYS A 114 27.36 16.47 -24.00
C LYS A 114 28.80 16.89 -23.71
N ALA A 115 29.01 18.10 -23.21
CA ALA A 115 30.33 18.59 -22.81
C ALA A 115 30.83 17.99 -21.48
N VAL A 116 29.94 17.38 -20.68
CA VAL A 116 30.31 16.75 -19.41
C VAL A 116 31.12 15.48 -19.67
N PRO A 117 32.36 15.36 -19.14
CA PRO A 117 33.18 14.17 -19.30
C PRO A 117 32.48 12.90 -18.83
N GLY A 118 32.43 11.89 -19.69
CA GLY A 118 31.80 10.60 -19.40
C GLY A 118 30.36 10.47 -19.89
N VAL A 119 29.70 11.56 -20.30
CA VAL A 119 28.45 11.51 -21.06
C VAL A 119 28.73 10.90 -22.44
N VAL A 120 27.93 9.89 -22.79
CA VAL A 120 28.04 9.13 -24.04
C VAL A 120 26.99 9.58 -25.03
N SER A 121 25.76 9.80 -24.57
CA SER A 121 24.65 10.22 -25.43
C SER A 121 23.58 10.98 -24.65
N VAL A 122 22.77 11.73 -25.40
CA VAL A 122 21.55 12.36 -24.92
C VAL A 122 20.44 12.01 -25.90
N VAL A 123 19.40 11.33 -25.43
CA VAL A 123 18.31 10.82 -26.28
C VAL A 123 16.96 11.26 -25.75
N GLN A 124 16.07 11.66 -26.65
CA GLN A 124 14.67 11.90 -26.29
C GLN A 124 13.90 10.58 -26.34
N VAL A 125 13.10 10.34 -25.30
CA VAL A 125 12.16 9.21 -25.17
C VAL A 125 10.76 9.76 -24.85
N PRO A 126 9.68 8.96 -24.93
CA PRO A 126 8.33 9.47 -24.70
C PRO A 126 8.15 10.22 -23.35
N GLY A 127 8.86 9.79 -22.31
CA GLY A 127 8.79 10.39 -20.97
C GLY A 127 9.70 11.59 -20.69
N GLY A 128 10.56 11.99 -21.65
CA GLY A 128 11.49 13.10 -21.44
C GLY A 128 12.81 12.98 -22.20
N VAL A 129 13.89 13.55 -21.65
CA VAL A 129 15.23 13.52 -22.24
C VAL A 129 16.18 12.78 -21.31
N ALA A 130 16.75 11.67 -21.77
CA ALA A 130 17.68 10.85 -21.01
C ALA A 130 19.12 11.23 -21.32
N VAL A 131 19.92 11.42 -20.26
CA VAL A 131 21.38 11.52 -20.35
C VAL A 131 21.99 10.18 -20.00
N VAL A 132 22.83 9.68 -20.88
CA VAL A 132 23.42 8.35 -20.81
C VAL A 132 24.93 8.49 -20.73
N ALA A 133 25.53 7.92 -19.69
CA ALA A 133 26.95 8.09 -19.38
C ALA A 133 27.60 6.79 -18.90
N LYS A 134 28.92 6.80 -18.75
CA LYS A 134 29.71 5.67 -18.21
C LYS A 134 29.50 5.41 -16.71
N GLY A 135 28.80 6.31 -16.01
CA GLY A 135 28.52 6.20 -14.59
C GLY A 135 27.52 7.24 -14.11
N PHE A 136 26.99 7.03 -12.90
CA PHE A 136 25.91 7.84 -12.34
C PHE A 136 26.25 9.34 -12.26
N TRP A 137 27.44 9.69 -11.76
CA TRP A 137 27.79 11.10 -11.54
C TRP A 137 27.84 11.91 -12.84
N ALA A 138 28.46 11.37 -13.89
CA ALA A 138 28.48 12.01 -15.21
C ALA A 138 27.07 12.13 -15.82
N ALA A 139 26.24 11.09 -15.69
CA ALA A 139 24.85 11.15 -16.15
C ALA A 139 24.05 12.22 -15.41
N LYS A 140 24.23 12.33 -14.08
CA LYS A 140 23.57 13.35 -13.26
C LYS A 140 24.01 14.76 -13.63
N GLN A 141 25.31 15.03 -13.68
CA GLN A 141 25.83 16.34 -14.08
C GLN A 141 25.38 16.74 -15.48
N GLY A 142 25.39 15.79 -16.42
CA GLY A 142 24.87 16.04 -17.77
C GLY A 142 23.37 16.32 -17.77
N ARG A 143 22.57 15.58 -17.00
CA ARG A 143 21.12 15.83 -16.87
C ARG A 143 20.85 17.23 -16.32
N ASP A 144 21.55 17.60 -15.25
CA ASP A 144 21.38 18.91 -14.60
C ASP A 144 21.80 20.08 -15.52
N ALA A 145 22.62 19.81 -16.54
CA ALA A 145 23.02 20.78 -17.55
C ALA A 145 22.07 20.87 -18.77
N LEU A 146 21.04 20.01 -18.85
CA LEU A 146 20.07 20.05 -19.95
C LEU A 146 19.23 21.33 -19.90
N LYS A 147 18.97 21.89 -21.07
CA LYS A 147 17.95 22.93 -21.25
C LYS A 147 16.81 22.32 -22.05
N ILE A 148 15.62 22.27 -21.47
CA ILE A 148 14.44 21.67 -22.09
C ILE A 148 13.32 22.69 -22.06
N GLU A 149 12.69 22.89 -23.21
CA GLU A 149 11.40 23.57 -23.31
C GLU A 149 10.29 22.54 -23.28
N TRP A 150 9.36 22.71 -22.35
CA TRP A 150 8.22 21.82 -22.20
C TRP A 150 6.99 22.39 -22.91
N ASP A 151 6.19 21.52 -23.53
CA ASP A 151 4.81 21.83 -23.90
C ASP A 151 3.89 21.41 -22.75
N ASP A 152 3.31 22.40 -22.07
CA ASP A 152 2.44 22.21 -20.93
C ASP A 152 0.95 22.37 -21.26
N SER A 153 0.59 22.45 -22.55
CA SER A 153 -0.77 22.74 -23.01
C SER A 153 -1.82 21.74 -22.52
N LYS A 154 -1.41 20.50 -22.25
CA LYS A 154 -2.26 19.41 -21.74
C LYS A 154 -1.96 19.03 -20.28
N ALA A 155 -1.09 19.78 -19.61
CA ALA A 155 -0.64 19.43 -18.29
C ALA A 155 -1.64 19.83 -17.19
N GLU A 156 -1.63 19.10 -16.07
CA GLU A 156 -2.32 19.54 -14.86
C GLU A 156 -1.61 20.78 -14.31
N LYS A 157 -2.37 21.87 -14.15
CA LYS A 157 -1.86 23.17 -13.67
C LYS A 157 -2.51 23.60 -12.36
N ARG A 158 -3.48 22.84 -11.84
CA ARG A 158 -4.15 23.17 -10.57
C ARG A 158 -3.24 22.86 -9.38
N SER A 159 -3.34 23.70 -8.35
CA SER A 159 -2.77 23.43 -7.03
C SER A 159 -3.66 22.46 -6.24
N SER A 160 -3.10 21.76 -5.25
CA SER A 160 -3.86 20.82 -4.38
C SER A 160 -5.06 21.48 -3.72
N ASP A 161 -4.95 22.74 -3.29
CA ASP A 161 -6.05 23.49 -2.67
C ASP A 161 -7.23 23.69 -3.62
N ALA A 162 -6.96 23.96 -4.90
CA ALA A 162 -8.00 24.14 -5.92
C ALA A 162 -8.71 22.81 -6.21
N ILE A 163 -7.96 21.72 -6.33
CA ILE A 163 -8.53 20.38 -6.51
C ILE A 163 -9.37 19.98 -5.28
N MET A 164 -8.89 20.25 -4.06
CA MET A 164 -9.61 19.93 -2.84
C MET A 164 -10.88 20.79 -2.67
N ALA A 165 -10.85 22.07 -3.08
CA ALA A 165 -12.03 22.91 -3.10
C ALA A 165 -13.13 22.37 -4.03
N GLU A 166 -12.75 21.87 -5.22
CA GLU A 166 -13.67 21.18 -6.13
C GLU A 166 -14.26 19.92 -5.47
N TYR A 167 -13.44 19.11 -4.79
CA TYR A 167 -13.92 17.89 -4.13
C TYR A 167 -14.95 18.19 -3.03
N ARG A 168 -14.74 19.27 -2.26
CA ARG A 168 -15.72 19.73 -1.26
C ARG A 168 -17.06 20.08 -1.89
N GLN A 169 -17.06 20.79 -3.02
CA GLN A 169 -18.28 21.14 -3.74
C GLN A 169 -19.00 19.89 -4.27
N LEU A 170 -18.26 18.94 -4.83
CA LEU A 170 -18.82 17.69 -5.34
C LEU A 170 -19.47 16.85 -4.25
N ALA A 171 -18.93 16.85 -3.02
CA ALA A 171 -19.50 16.12 -1.89
C ALA A 171 -20.84 16.67 -1.38
N GLU A 172 -21.24 17.88 -1.78
CA GLU A 172 -22.55 18.44 -1.46
C GLU A 172 -23.68 17.80 -2.27
N GLN A 173 -23.36 17.16 -3.40
CA GLN A 173 -24.32 16.46 -4.24
C GLN A 173 -24.25 14.93 -4.03
N PRO A 174 -25.34 14.19 -4.29
CA PRO A 174 -25.30 12.73 -4.29
C PRO A 174 -24.33 12.17 -5.34
N GLY A 175 -23.57 11.15 -4.96
CA GLY A 175 -22.68 10.39 -5.86
C GLY A 175 -23.32 9.10 -6.40
N ALA A 176 -22.52 8.28 -7.08
CA ALA A 176 -22.92 6.94 -7.50
C ALA A 176 -23.02 6.00 -6.27
N SER A 177 -24.09 5.22 -6.18
CA SER A 177 -24.37 4.36 -5.02
C SER A 177 -23.44 3.14 -4.98
N ALA A 178 -22.52 3.10 -4.01
CA ALA A 178 -21.65 1.95 -3.73
C ALA A 178 -22.26 0.97 -2.72
N ARG A 179 -23.08 1.46 -1.78
CA ARG A 179 -23.87 0.65 -0.84
C ARG A 179 -25.15 1.38 -0.47
N LYS A 180 -26.25 0.63 -0.39
CA LYS A 180 -27.55 1.13 0.07
C LYS A 180 -28.27 0.06 0.89
N ASP A 181 -28.36 0.29 2.19
CA ASP A 181 -29.14 -0.51 3.12
C ASP A 181 -30.24 0.38 3.70
N GLY A 182 -31.50 -0.05 3.65
CA GLY A 182 -32.62 0.74 4.16
C GLY A 182 -32.77 2.14 3.50
N ASP A 183 -33.23 3.12 4.29
CA ASP A 183 -33.39 4.52 3.87
C ASP A 183 -32.62 5.46 4.81
N ALA A 184 -31.36 5.72 4.48
CA ALA A 184 -30.51 6.62 5.26
C ALA A 184 -31.03 8.07 5.27
N THR A 185 -31.71 8.52 4.21
CA THR A 185 -32.24 9.88 4.13
C THR A 185 -33.37 10.07 5.14
N GLN A 186 -34.32 9.14 5.19
CA GLN A 186 -35.41 9.15 6.15
C GLN A 186 -34.89 8.99 7.58
N ALA A 187 -33.96 8.05 7.81
CA ALA A 187 -33.37 7.82 9.12
C ALA A 187 -32.64 9.06 9.65
N LEU A 188 -31.86 9.74 8.81
CA LEU A 188 -31.22 11.00 9.15
C LEU A 188 -32.25 12.11 9.38
N ALA A 189 -33.33 12.18 8.61
CA ALA A 189 -34.38 13.19 8.79
C ALA A 189 -35.04 13.08 10.18
N GLY A 190 -35.39 11.85 10.60
CA GLY A 190 -36.07 11.55 11.87
C GLY A 190 -35.17 11.31 13.08
N ALA A 191 -33.85 11.43 12.95
CA ALA A 191 -32.92 11.22 14.05
C ALA A 191 -33.10 12.27 15.17
N ALA A 192 -33.04 11.83 16.42
CA ALA A 192 -33.11 12.71 17.59
C ALA A 192 -31.86 13.60 17.72
N LYS A 193 -30.70 13.10 17.28
CA LYS A 193 -29.45 13.85 17.17
C LYS A 193 -28.78 13.53 15.86
N LYS A 194 -28.26 14.56 15.18
CA LYS A 194 -27.48 14.43 13.95
C LYS A 194 -26.07 14.92 14.19
N ILE A 195 -25.10 14.23 13.62
CA ILE A 195 -23.70 14.68 13.58
C ILE A 195 -23.21 14.63 12.14
N SER A 196 -22.25 15.49 11.82
CA SER A 196 -21.64 15.57 10.50
C SER A 196 -20.16 15.90 10.65
N ALA A 197 -19.32 15.29 9.83
CA ALA A 197 -17.90 15.56 9.78
C ALA A 197 -17.38 15.41 8.34
N THR A 198 -16.27 16.07 8.05
CA THR A 198 -15.58 15.94 6.77
C THR A 198 -14.14 15.51 7.01
N TYR A 199 -13.59 14.71 6.11
CA TYR A 199 -12.20 14.26 6.21
C TYR A 199 -11.45 14.53 4.90
N SER A 200 -10.21 15.01 4.99
CA SER A 200 -9.39 15.29 3.82
C SER A 200 -8.04 14.60 3.87
N PHE A 201 -7.62 14.04 2.73
CA PHE A 201 -6.42 13.23 2.62
C PHE A 201 -5.58 13.70 1.44
N PRO A 202 -4.28 13.98 1.60
CA PRO A 202 -3.40 14.53 0.56
C PRO A 202 -2.95 13.41 -0.38
N TYR A 203 -2.25 13.73 -1.47
CA TYR A 203 -1.51 12.69 -2.20
C TYR A 203 -0.40 12.10 -1.32
N LEU A 204 -0.06 10.83 -1.50
CA LEU A 204 1.10 10.20 -0.85
C LEU A 204 2.00 9.48 -1.85
N ALA A 205 3.30 9.70 -1.73
CA ALA A 205 4.32 8.86 -2.34
C ALA A 205 4.56 7.59 -1.51
N HIS A 206 4.94 6.51 -2.19
CA HIS A 206 5.32 5.25 -1.53
C HIS A 206 6.66 5.34 -0.82
N ALA A 207 7.57 6.16 -1.36
CA ALA A 207 8.88 6.43 -0.80
C ALA A 207 9.69 5.15 -0.41
N PRO A 208 9.81 4.13 -1.28
CA PRO A 208 10.68 2.97 -1.01
C PRO A 208 12.12 3.44 -0.79
N MET A 209 12.90 2.79 0.09
CA MET A 209 14.27 3.23 0.39
C MET A 209 15.18 3.19 -0.84
N GLU A 210 15.02 2.17 -1.68
CA GLU A 210 15.59 2.10 -3.03
C GLU A 210 14.65 2.84 -4.01
N PRO A 211 15.10 3.93 -4.66
CA PRO A 211 14.36 4.56 -5.76
C PRO A 211 14.16 3.61 -6.94
N LEU A 212 13.29 3.95 -7.88
CA LEU A 212 13.06 3.08 -9.03
C LEU A 212 14.27 2.95 -9.96
N ASP A 213 14.43 1.74 -10.47
CA ASP A 213 15.59 1.34 -11.26
C ASP A 213 15.25 0.12 -12.13
N ALA A 214 16.01 -0.02 -13.21
CA ALA A 214 15.99 -1.21 -14.07
C ALA A 214 17.29 -1.30 -14.86
N VAL A 215 17.82 -2.51 -15.02
CA VAL A 215 18.87 -2.77 -16.00
C VAL A 215 18.26 -3.51 -17.18
N VAL A 216 18.48 -3.00 -18.39
CA VAL A 216 17.98 -3.57 -19.63
C VAL A 216 19.14 -3.92 -20.55
N LYS A 217 19.09 -5.13 -21.12
CA LYS A 217 19.95 -5.56 -22.22
C LYS A 217 19.06 -5.91 -23.41
N LEU A 218 19.02 -5.00 -24.39
CA LEU A 218 18.14 -5.09 -25.56
C LEU A 218 18.95 -5.38 -26.82
N THR A 219 18.54 -6.40 -27.58
CA THR A 219 19.02 -6.71 -28.93
C THR A 219 17.85 -6.66 -29.92
N ALA A 220 18.09 -6.94 -31.20
CA ALA A 220 17.02 -7.09 -32.18
C ALA A 220 16.06 -8.26 -31.87
N ASP A 221 16.54 -9.30 -31.17
CA ASP A 221 15.81 -10.56 -30.98
C ASP A 221 15.47 -10.87 -29.52
N SER A 222 15.95 -10.06 -28.57
CA SER A 222 15.77 -10.32 -27.13
C SER A 222 15.82 -9.08 -26.27
N CYS A 223 15.11 -9.12 -25.14
CA CYS A 223 15.17 -8.12 -24.07
C CYS A 223 15.32 -8.82 -22.72
N GLU A 224 16.46 -8.66 -22.07
CA GLU A 224 16.67 -9.10 -20.70
C GLU A 224 16.58 -7.92 -19.74
N ILE A 225 15.88 -8.10 -18.63
CA ILE A 225 15.63 -7.09 -17.61
C ILE A 225 16.06 -7.62 -16.24
N TRP A 226 16.81 -6.85 -15.48
CA TRP A 226 17.07 -7.09 -14.05
C TRP A 226 16.44 -5.96 -13.25
N ALA A 227 15.51 -6.31 -12.37
CA ALA A 227 14.81 -5.34 -11.52
C ALA A 227 14.23 -6.01 -10.28
N GLY A 228 14.12 -5.24 -9.20
CA GLY A 228 13.14 -5.49 -8.15
C GLY A 228 11.74 -5.31 -8.74
N ASP A 229 11.00 -6.40 -8.92
CA ASP A 229 9.77 -6.43 -9.72
C ASP A 229 8.61 -7.01 -8.90
N GLN A 230 7.42 -6.40 -9.04
CA GLN A 230 6.20 -6.83 -8.36
C GLN A 230 5.08 -7.22 -9.33
N PHE A 231 5.22 -6.97 -10.63
CA PHE A 231 4.15 -7.18 -11.61
C PHE A 231 4.63 -7.77 -12.94
N GLN A 232 5.48 -8.79 -12.85
CA GLN A 232 6.27 -9.39 -13.94
C GLN A 232 5.48 -9.63 -15.22
N THR A 233 4.26 -10.18 -15.13
CA THR A 233 3.44 -10.48 -16.32
C THR A 233 3.07 -9.21 -17.10
N VAL A 234 2.74 -8.13 -16.38
CA VAL A 234 2.41 -6.83 -16.98
C VAL A 234 3.68 -6.17 -17.51
N ASP A 235 4.75 -6.21 -16.71
CA ASP A 235 6.06 -5.65 -17.06
C ASP A 235 6.65 -6.31 -18.31
N GLN A 236 6.54 -7.64 -18.45
CA GLN A 236 6.97 -8.39 -19.62
C GLN A 236 6.20 -7.96 -20.88
N GLY A 237 4.88 -7.87 -20.79
CA GLY A 237 4.04 -7.49 -21.91
C GLY A 237 4.29 -6.05 -22.39
N ASN A 238 4.45 -5.12 -21.44
CA ASN A 238 4.73 -3.72 -21.76
C ASN A 238 6.17 -3.52 -22.28
N ALA A 239 7.15 -4.24 -21.73
CA ALA A 239 8.53 -4.25 -22.24
C ALA A 239 8.59 -4.79 -23.68
N ALA A 240 7.90 -5.90 -23.96
CA ALA A 240 7.83 -6.50 -25.30
C ALA A 240 7.27 -5.51 -26.32
N ARG A 241 6.13 -4.89 -26.02
CA ARG A 241 5.51 -3.87 -26.86
C ARG A 241 6.45 -2.68 -27.12
N THR A 242 7.16 -2.22 -26.09
CA THR A 242 8.07 -1.08 -26.18
C THR A 242 9.31 -1.41 -27.03
N ALA A 243 9.83 -2.63 -26.87
CA ALA A 243 10.97 -3.15 -27.63
C ALA A 243 10.60 -3.49 -29.09
N GLY A 244 9.32 -3.75 -29.39
CA GLY A 244 8.90 -4.28 -30.68
C GLY A 244 9.15 -5.78 -30.81
N LEU A 245 9.06 -6.52 -29.70
CA LEU A 245 9.31 -7.95 -29.58
C LEU A 245 8.04 -8.70 -29.13
N ASP A 246 8.05 -10.01 -29.27
CA ASP A 246 7.06 -10.88 -28.64
C ASP A 246 7.35 -11.10 -27.14
N PRO A 247 6.33 -11.35 -26.30
CA PRO A 247 6.54 -11.57 -24.86
C PRO A 247 7.54 -12.69 -24.53
N GLN A 248 7.61 -13.73 -25.36
CA GLN A 248 8.53 -14.87 -25.16
C GLN A 248 10.01 -14.49 -25.36
N GLN A 249 10.27 -13.37 -26.04
CA GLN A 249 11.62 -12.81 -26.24
C GLN A 249 12.05 -11.89 -25.08
N VAL A 250 11.18 -11.68 -24.09
CA VAL A 250 11.46 -10.85 -22.91
C VAL A 250 11.65 -11.73 -21.69
N LYS A 251 12.80 -11.57 -21.03
CA LYS A 251 13.15 -12.27 -19.79
C LYS A 251 13.34 -11.27 -18.65
N ILE A 252 12.61 -11.47 -17.56
CA ILE A 252 12.78 -10.70 -16.33
C ILE A 252 13.51 -11.55 -15.29
N HIS A 253 14.68 -11.08 -14.86
CA HIS A 253 15.45 -11.59 -13.74
C HIS A 253 15.05 -10.80 -12.50
N THR A 254 14.09 -11.33 -11.73
CA THR A 254 13.61 -10.67 -10.52
C THR A 254 14.68 -10.69 -9.42
N LEU A 255 15.04 -9.50 -8.94
CA LEU A 255 15.98 -9.29 -7.83
C LEU A 255 15.24 -8.90 -6.55
N TYR A 256 15.98 -8.72 -5.45
CA TYR A 256 15.40 -8.05 -4.28
C TYR A 256 15.05 -6.60 -4.62
N ALA A 257 14.03 -6.07 -3.95
CA ALA A 257 13.64 -4.67 -4.01
C ALA A 257 13.83 -4.02 -2.64
N GLY A 258 14.38 -2.81 -2.59
CA GLY A 258 14.50 -1.99 -1.37
C GLY A 258 13.19 -1.32 -0.97
N GLY A 259 12.07 -2.05 -1.10
CA GLY A 259 10.71 -1.57 -0.91
C GLY A 259 9.92 -1.46 -2.21
N SER A 260 8.60 -1.46 -2.09
CA SER A 260 7.67 -1.11 -3.17
C SER A 260 6.46 -0.40 -2.58
N PHE A 261 5.84 -1.01 -1.56
CA PHE A 261 4.62 -0.52 -0.93
C PHE A 261 3.46 -0.27 -1.91
N GLY A 262 3.54 -0.86 -3.11
CA GLY A 262 2.61 -0.65 -4.22
C GLY A 262 3.28 -0.06 -5.47
N ARG A 263 4.37 0.72 -5.31
CA ARG A 263 4.96 1.54 -6.38
C ARG A 263 5.42 0.76 -7.61
N ARG A 264 6.04 -0.40 -7.38
CA ARG A 264 6.62 -1.26 -8.44
C ARG A 264 5.56 -2.13 -9.13
N ALA A 265 4.35 -2.22 -8.59
CA ALA A 265 3.23 -2.82 -9.28
C ALA A 265 2.37 -1.71 -9.90
N ASN A 266 2.53 -1.42 -11.18
CA ASN A 266 1.63 -0.49 -11.87
C ASN A 266 1.34 -0.95 -13.29
N ALA A 267 0.14 -0.63 -13.79
CA ALA A 267 -0.32 -1.13 -15.10
C ALA A 267 0.47 -0.57 -16.30
N ARG A 268 1.25 0.50 -16.08
CA ARG A 268 2.02 1.17 -17.14
C ARG A 268 3.47 0.69 -17.22
N SER A 269 3.95 -0.03 -16.20
CA SER A 269 5.35 -0.47 -16.10
C SER A 269 6.33 0.69 -16.30
N ASP A 270 6.00 1.86 -15.74
CA ASP A 270 6.58 3.15 -16.14
C ASP A 270 8.11 3.17 -16.18
N TYR A 271 8.76 2.71 -15.11
CA TYR A 271 10.23 2.65 -15.03
C TYR A 271 10.86 1.59 -15.96
N ILE A 272 10.16 0.47 -16.19
CA ILE A 272 10.60 -0.56 -17.15
C ILE A 272 10.50 -0.04 -18.58
N VAL A 273 9.37 0.56 -18.94
CA VAL A 273 9.12 1.15 -20.27
C VAL A 273 10.09 2.28 -20.56
N GLU A 274 10.41 3.12 -19.57
CA GLU A 274 11.46 4.14 -19.70
C GLU A 274 12.82 3.50 -20.01
N ALA A 275 13.24 2.49 -19.25
CA ALA A 275 14.54 1.85 -19.45
C ALA A 275 14.66 1.18 -20.83
N VAL A 276 13.62 0.47 -21.27
CA VAL A 276 13.55 -0.15 -22.60
C VAL A 276 13.53 0.91 -23.70
N SER A 277 12.78 2.00 -23.52
CA SER A 277 12.73 3.12 -24.47
C SER A 277 14.09 3.78 -24.65
N ILE A 278 14.85 3.97 -23.56
CA ILE A 278 16.20 4.52 -23.59
C ILE A 278 17.14 3.57 -24.33
N ALA A 279 17.14 2.28 -23.99
CA ALA A 279 17.98 1.28 -24.67
C ALA A 279 17.69 1.22 -26.18
N ARG A 280 16.42 1.32 -26.58
CA ARG A 280 15.99 1.37 -27.97
C ARG A 280 16.44 2.66 -28.66
N ALA A 281 16.22 3.82 -28.05
CA ALA A 281 16.60 5.12 -28.62
C ALA A 281 18.13 5.26 -28.78
N LEU A 282 18.92 4.59 -27.93
CA LEU A 282 20.37 4.51 -28.07
C LEU A 282 20.84 3.57 -29.18
N GLY A 283 20.00 2.65 -29.65
CA GLY A 283 20.45 1.52 -30.47
C GLY A 283 21.44 0.63 -29.71
N ALA A 284 21.18 0.37 -28.43
CA ALA A 284 22.15 -0.23 -27.50
C ALA A 284 22.70 -1.60 -27.94
N ASN A 285 21.95 -2.36 -28.74
CA ASN A 285 22.34 -3.63 -29.40
C ASN A 285 23.19 -4.56 -28.51
N GLY A 286 22.66 -4.91 -27.34
CA GLY A 286 23.29 -5.79 -26.36
C GLY A 286 24.17 -5.07 -25.32
N THR A 287 24.43 -3.77 -25.46
CA THR A 287 25.04 -2.95 -24.40
C THR A 287 24.04 -2.78 -23.25
N PRO A 288 24.36 -3.19 -22.02
CA PRO A 288 23.45 -3.04 -20.89
C PRO A 288 23.27 -1.56 -20.51
N VAL A 289 22.03 -1.17 -20.23
CA VAL A 289 21.66 0.19 -19.81
C VAL A 289 20.94 0.12 -18.47
N LYS A 290 21.50 0.75 -17.44
CA LYS A 290 20.89 0.93 -16.12
C LYS A 290 20.17 2.27 -16.07
N LEU A 291 18.84 2.25 -16.03
CA LEU A 291 18.05 3.40 -15.59
C LEU A 291 18.13 3.48 -14.07
N GLN A 292 18.47 4.65 -13.55
CA GLN A 292 18.51 4.91 -12.12
C GLN A 292 17.78 6.23 -11.81
N TRP A 293 16.71 6.14 -11.03
CA TRP A 293 16.03 7.31 -10.49
C TRP A 293 16.81 7.86 -9.30
N THR A 294 16.81 9.18 -9.15
CA THR A 294 17.19 9.84 -7.89
C THR A 294 16.00 9.81 -6.91
N ARG A 295 16.22 10.19 -5.65
CA ARG A 295 15.11 10.31 -4.71
C ARG A 295 14.12 11.39 -5.17
N GLU A 296 14.64 12.48 -5.72
CA GLU A 296 13.84 13.59 -6.25
C GLU A 296 12.97 13.12 -7.42
N ASP A 297 13.50 12.25 -8.29
CA ASP A 297 12.70 11.61 -9.34
C ASP A 297 11.58 10.73 -8.75
N ASP A 298 11.88 9.95 -7.71
CA ASP A 298 10.92 9.05 -7.06
C ASP A 298 9.76 9.83 -6.41
N ILE A 299 10.06 10.92 -5.71
CA ILE A 299 9.05 11.79 -5.10
C ILE A 299 8.22 12.52 -6.17
N HIS A 300 8.83 12.98 -7.27
CA HIS A 300 8.12 13.65 -8.37
C HIS A 300 7.44 12.68 -9.36
N GLY A 301 7.64 11.37 -9.21
CA GLY A 301 7.26 10.33 -10.17
C GLY A 301 5.77 10.15 -10.46
N GLY A 302 4.90 10.87 -9.76
CA GLY A 302 3.50 11.02 -10.11
C GLY A 302 2.57 9.88 -9.73
N PHE A 303 3.02 8.65 -9.49
CA PHE A 303 2.12 7.55 -9.09
C PHE A 303 1.82 7.57 -7.60
N TYR A 304 0.89 8.44 -7.19
CA TYR A 304 0.57 8.65 -5.77
C TYR A 304 -0.67 7.89 -5.31
N ARG A 305 -0.77 7.64 -4.00
CA ARG A 305 -2.07 7.40 -3.36
C ARG A 305 -2.95 8.62 -3.64
N PRO A 306 -4.18 8.47 -4.17
CA PRO A 306 -4.97 9.63 -4.56
C PRO A 306 -5.31 10.54 -3.37
N MET A 307 -5.47 11.82 -3.67
CA MET A 307 -6.14 12.75 -2.78
C MET A 307 -7.63 12.36 -2.69
N TYR A 308 -8.21 12.42 -1.48
CA TYR A 308 -9.62 12.12 -1.24
C TYR A 308 -10.26 13.13 -0.28
N PHE A 309 -11.55 13.37 -0.49
CA PHE A 309 -12.41 14.10 0.42
C PHE A 309 -13.62 13.24 0.80
N HIS A 310 -13.97 13.25 2.08
CA HIS A 310 -15.07 12.48 2.63
C HIS A 310 -16.02 13.43 3.37
N LYS A 311 -17.32 13.22 3.20
CA LYS A 311 -18.36 13.84 4.03
C LYS A 311 -19.22 12.75 4.63
N LEU A 312 -19.37 12.77 5.95
CA LEU A 312 -20.16 11.78 6.68
C LEU A 312 -21.23 12.46 7.51
N ASP A 313 -22.43 11.88 7.50
CA ASP A 313 -23.55 12.26 8.35
C ASP A 313 -24.05 11.02 9.09
N ALA A 314 -24.34 11.16 10.38
CA ALA A 314 -24.90 10.09 11.20
C ALA A 314 -26.11 10.58 12.01
N GLY A 315 -27.09 9.69 12.15
CA GLY A 315 -28.30 9.91 12.93
C GLY A 315 -28.31 9.00 14.14
N LEU A 316 -28.56 9.58 15.31
CA LEU A 316 -28.73 8.88 16.58
C LEU A 316 -30.19 8.97 17.04
N SER A 317 -30.71 7.88 17.57
CA SER A 317 -31.96 7.85 18.33
C SER A 317 -31.78 8.51 19.71
N ALA A 318 -32.89 8.72 20.43
CA ALA A 318 -32.87 9.30 21.78
C ALA A 318 -32.09 8.46 22.80
N ASP A 319 -32.04 7.14 22.64
CA ASP A 319 -31.23 6.20 23.44
C ASP A 319 -29.79 6.01 22.90
N GLY A 320 -29.37 6.88 21.97
CA GLY A 320 -28.02 6.92 21.43
C GLY A 320 -27.66 5.70 20.58
N LYS A 321 -28.61 5.09 19.87
CA LYS A 321 -28.34 4.06 18.85
C LYS A 321 -28.10 4.72 17.50
N LEU A 322 -27.16 4.19 16.73
CA LEU A 322 -26.89 4.64 15.38
C LEU A 322 -27.98 4.13 14.44
N VAL A 323 -28.83 5.03 13.95
CA VAL A 323 -30.01 4.69 13.13
C VAL A 323 -29.83 5.00 11.65
N GLY A 324 -28.90 5.89 11.30
CA GLY A 324 -28.63 6.28 9.93
C GLY A 324 -27.19 6.69 9.72
N TRP A 325 -26.65 6.36 8.55
CA TRP A 325 -25.29 6.66 8.13
C TRP A 325 -25.29 7.03 6.65
N ARG A 326 -24.73 8.20 6.32
CA ARG A 326 -24.47 8.61 4.94
C ARG A 326 -23.00 8.98 4.80
N HIS A 327 -22.34 8.44 3.79
CA HIS A 327 -20.94 8.67 3.51
C HIS A 327 -20.74 8.97 2.02
N ARG A 328 -20.32 10.19 1.71
CA ARG A 328 -19.94 10.62 0.36
C ARG A 328 -18.44 10.68 0.24
N ILE A 329 -17.91 10.00 -0.76
CA ILE A 329 -16.48 9.89 -1.05
C ILE A 329 -16.23 10.56 -2.40
N VAL A 330 -15.25 11.46 -2.44
CA VAL A 330 -14.81 12.14 -3.67
C VAL A 330 -13.32 11.94 -3.84
N GLY A 331 -12.91 11.43 -5.00
CA GLY A 331 -11.50 11.19 -5.32
C GLY A 331 -11.31 10.54 -6.68
N GLN A 332 -10.06 10.22 -7.02
CA GLN A 332 -9.72 9.63 -8.31
C GLN A 332 -9.78 8.11 -8.25
N SER A 333 -10.17 7.48 -9.36
CA SER A 333 -10.06 6.03 -9.50
C SER A 333 -8.64 5.63 -9.87
N ILE A 334 -8.06 4.67 -9.14
CA ILE A 334 -6.75 4.08 -9.48
C ILE A 334 -6.87 3.01 -10.58
N LEU A 335 -8.10 2.54 -10.85
CA LEU A 335 -8.38 1.56 -11.89
C LEU A 335 -8.82 2.21 -13.21
N GLY A 336 -9.37 3.41 -13.16
CA GLY A 336 -9.81 4.17 -14.32
C GLY A 336 -8.70 4.32 -15.37
N GLY A 337 -9.02 4.02 -16.63
CA GLY A 337 -8.03 4.08 -17.72
C GLY A 337 -6.98 2.98 -17.71
N THR A 338 -7.11 1.96 -16.85
CA THR A 338 -6.24 0.76 -16.85
C THR A 338 -6.96 -0.45 -17.46
N PRO A 339 -6.23 -1.51 -17.88
CA PRO A 339 -6.84 -2.77 -18.32
C PRO A 339 -7.73 -3.45 -17.27
N PHE A 340 -7.59 -3.09 -15.98
CA PHE A 340 -8.40 -3.65 -14.89
C PHE A 340 -9.79 -3.02 -14.77
N ALA A 341 -10.01 -1.85 -15.39
CA ALA A 341 -11.25 -1.09 -15.25
C ALA A 341 -12.49 -1.91 -15.60
N SER A 342 -12.45 -2.66 -16.71
CA SER A 342 -13.61 -3.43 -17.19
C SER A 342 -14.03 -4.57 -16.26
N ALA A 343 -13.08 -5.15 -15.51
CA ALA A 343 -13.35 -6.26 -14.59
C ALA A 343 -13.74 -5.78 -13.19
N MET A 344 -13.23 -4.62 -12.77
CA MET A 344 -13.26 -4.19 -11.37
C MET A 344 -14.06 -2.91 -11.11
N ILE A 345 -14.39 -2.12 -12.14
CA ILE A 345 -15.33 -0.99 -12.02
C ILE A 345 -16.72 -1.46 -12.44
N LYS A 346 -17.70 -1.35 -11.53
CA LYS A 346 -19.08 -1.75 -11.78
C LYS A 346 -20.02 -0.58 -11.49
N ASN A 347 -20.89 -0.24 -12.44
CA ASN A 347 -21.86 0.85 -12.30
C ASN A 347 -21.21 2.21 -11.90
N GLY A 348 -20.01 2.48 -12.43
CA GLY A 348 -19.24 3.68 -12.10
C GLY A 348 -18.50 3.63 -10.75
N ILE A 349 -18.58 2.52 -10.02
CA ILE A 349 -17.91 2.32 -8.73
C ILE A 349 -16.60 1.55 -8.94
N ASP A 350 -15.50 2.23 -8.64
CA ASP A 350 -14.21 1.59 -8.37
C ASP A 350 -14.24 1.02 -6.93
N ALA A 351 -14.26 -0.31 -6.80
CA ALA A 351 -14.32 -0.97 -5.50
C ALA A 351 -13.16 -0.57 -4.57
N THR A 352 -11.99 -0.26 -5.14
CA THR A 352 -10.81 0.17 -4.37
C THR A 352 -10.95 1.58 -3.81
N SER A 353 -11.88 2.41 -4.31
CA SER A 353 -12.15 3.75 -3.76
C SER A 353 -13.12 3.73 -2.57
N VAL A 354 -13.82 2.60 -2.36
CA VAL A 354 -14.91 2.48 -1.38
C VAL A 354 -14.75 1.32 -0.42
N GLU A 355 -13.77 0.43 -0.60
CA GLU A 355 -13.40 -0.59 0.39
C GLU A 355 -13.14 0.04 1.77
N GLY A 356 -13.44 -0.65 2.85
CA GLY A 356 -13.48 -0.13 4.22
C GLY A 356 -14.75 0.66 4.57
N ALA A 357 -15.35 1.37 3.60
CA ALA A 357 -16.61 2.11 3.80
C ALA A 357 -17.84 1.31 3.32
N ALA A 358 -17.80 0.79 2.10
CA ALA A 358 -18.89 0.01 1.53
C ALA A 358 -19.04 -1.36 2.22
N ASN A 359 -17.94 -2.05 2.54
CA ASN A 359 -17.95 -3.32 3.29
C ASN A 359 -17.84 -3.13 4.81
N MET A 360 -18.18 -1.96 5.34
CA MET A 360 -18.19 -1.70 6.78
C MET A 360 -19.09 -2.71 7.53
N ALA A 361 -18.54 -3.28 8.61
CA ALA A 361 -19.11 -4.41 9.35
C ALA A 361 -20.11 -4.01 10.45
N TYR A 362 -20.23 -2.72 10.78
CA TYR A 362 -21.10 -2.25 11.84
C TYR A 362 -22.59 -2.43 11.49
N ALA A 363 -23.36 -2.98 12.43
CA ALA A 363 -24.79 -3.19 12.32
C ALA A 363 -25.57 -1.85 12.43
N ILE A 364 -25.56 -1.07 11.35
CA ILE A 364 -26.33 0.17 11.21
C ILE A 364 -27.49 -0.11 10.25
N PRO A 365 -28.75 0.14 10.64
CA PRO A 365 -29.90 -0.31 9.87
C PRO A 365 -30.10 0.44 8.54
N ASN A 366 -29.62 1.68 8.45
CA ASN A 366 -29.77 2.51 7.25
C ASN A 366 -28.43 3.11 6.84
N ILE A 367 -27.87 2.67 5.72
CA ILE A 367 -26.56 3.06 5.22
C ILE A 367 -26.67 3.55 3.77
N SER A 368 -26.09 4.70 3.47
CA SER A 368 -25.76 5.14 2.11
C SER A 368 -24.26 5.37 2.00
N VAL A 369 -23.59 4.70 1.06
CA VAL A 369 -22.22 5.01 0.65
C VAL A 369 -22.23 5.39 -0.81
N GLU A 370 -21.73 6.58 -1.11
CA GLU A 370 -21.78 7.21 -2.42
C GLU A 370 -20.37 7.61 -2.87
N LEU A 371 -20.04 7.38 -4.14
CA LEU A 371 -18.75 7.74 -4.75
C LEU A 371 -18.96 8.73 -5.89
N THR A 372 -18.18 9.82 -5.86
CA THR A 372 -17.98 10.71 -7.00
C THR A 372 -16.54 10.59 -7.48
N THR A 373 -16.35 9.92 -8.61
CA THR A 373 -15.03 9.74 -9.24
C THR A 373 -14.65 10.99 -10.02
N THR A 374 -13.49 11.55 -9.73
CA THR A 374 -12.94 12.77 -10.34
C THR A 374 -11.87 12.45 -11.38
N GLN A 375 -11.56 13.45 -12.20
CA GLN A 375 -10.50 13.37 -13.21
C GLN A 375 -9.46 14.46 -12.90
N THR A 376 -8.20 14.05 -12.70
CA THR A 376 -7.07 14.97 -12.61
C THR A 376 -5.94 14.47 -13.49
N GLY A 377 -5.04 15.36 -13.92
CA GLY A 377 -3.87 14.95 -14.70
C GLY A 377 -2.76 14.27 -13.88
N VAL A 378 -2.89 14.23 -12.55
CA VAL A 378 -1.93 13.58 -11.64
C VAL A 378 -2.10 12.07 -11.74
N PRO A 379 -1.04 11.30 -12.07
CA PRO A 379 -1.14 9.85 -12.04
C PRO A 379 -1.45 9.36 -10.61
N VAL A 380 -2.07 8.19 -10.49
CA VAL A 380 -2.37 7.62 -9.18
C VAL A 380 -2.15 6.11 -9.20
N LEU A 381 -1.91 5.54 -8.03
CA LEU A 381 -1.67 4.13 -7.83
C LEU A 381 -2.15 3.69 -6.45
N TRP A 382 -2.38 2.39 -6.29
CA TRP A 382 -2.51 1.80 -4.97
C TRP A 382 -1.25 2.09 -4.13
N TRP A 383 -1.47 2.39 -2.86
CA TRP A 383 -0.45 2.58 -1.83
C TRP A 383 -0.82 1.67 -0.68
N ARG A 384 0.15 1.00 -0.06
CA ARG A 384 -0.07 -0.10 0.90
C ARG A 384 -1.30 0.11 1.78
N VAL A 385 -2.27 -0.80 1.66
CA VAL A 385 -3.65 -0.76 2.20
C VAL A 385 -4.71 -0.08 1.32
N VAL A 386 -4.34 0.28 0.09
CA VAL A 386 -5.20 0.73 -1.02
C VAL A 386 -6.22 1.79 -0.58
N GLY A 387 -7.53 1.54 -0.71
CA GLY A 387 -8.59 2.48 -0.35
C GLY A 387 -8.82 2.59 1.14
N SER A 388 -8.55 1.49 1.85
CA SER A 388 -8.60 1.45 3.31
C SER A 388 -7.62 2.43 3.97
N SER A 389 -6.69 3.03 3.21
CA SER A 389 -5.80 4.10 3.69
C SER A 389 -6.53 5.40 4.04
N HIS A 390 -7.69 5.67 3.43
CA HIS A 390 -8.51 6.87 3.68
C HIS A 390 -9.91 6.54 4.21
N THR A 391 -10.54 5.46 3.73
CA THR A 391 -11.88 5.07 4.18
C THR A 391 -11.89 4.57 5.63
N ALA A 392 -10.93 3.74 6.04
CA ALA A 392 -10.87 3.22 7.41
C ALA A 392 -10.64 4.35 8.42
N PHE A 393 -9.82 5.35 8.07
CA PHE A 393 -9.65 6.54 8.90
C PHE A 393 -10.98 7.28 9.07
N ALA A 394 -11.65 7.63 7.97
CA ALA A 394 -12.89 8.40 8.01
C ALA A 394 -14.02 7.66 8.76
N VAL A 395 -14.16 6.35 8.51
CA VAL A 395 -15.15 5.50 9.19
C VAL A 395 -14.86 5.42 10.68
N GLU A 396 -13.65 5.02 11.06
CA GLU A 396 -13.32 4.75 12.46
C GLU A 396 -13.23 6.03 13.30
N ALA A 397 -12.77 7.15 12.75
CA ALA A 397 -12.82 8.43 13.46
C ALA A 397 -14.27 8.90 13.66
N PHE A 398 -15.13 8.77 12.64
CA PHE A 398 -16.52 9.22 12.75
C PHE A 398 -17.39 8.31 13.63
N ILE A 399 -17.11 7.01 13.69
CA ILE A 399 -17.72 6.10 14.67
C ILE A 399 -17.36 6.51 16.11
N ASP A 400 -16.14 7.02 16.33
CA ASP A 400 -15.75 7.57 17.63
C ASP A 400 -16.55 8.83 17.99
N GLU A 401 -16.73 9.73 17.04
CA GLU A 401 -17.58 10.91 17.20
C GLU A 401 -19.04 10.54 17.47
N ALA A 402 -19.56 9.52 16.80
CA ALA A 402 -20.90 8.98 17.05
C ALA A 402 -21.03 8.41 18.47
N ALA A 403 -20.03 7.68 18.95
CA ALA A 403 -20.01 7.16 20.32
C ALA A 403 -20.05 8.29 21.35
N HIS A 404 -19.21 9.33 21.17
CA HIS A 404 -19.20 10.49 22.06
C HIS A 404 -20.51 11.29 21.99
N ALA A 405 -21.07 11.47 20.80
CA ALA A 405 -22.35 12.13 20.61
C ALA A 405 -23.51 11.36 21.28
N ALA A 406 -23.40 10.03 21.38
CA ALA A 406 -24.32 9.15 22.10
C ALA A 406 -24.03 9.05 23.61
N GLY A 407 -22.95 9.67 24.11
CA GLY A 407 -22.53 9.56 25.52
C GLY A 407 -22.05 8.15 25.90
N LYS A 408 -21.52 7.38 24.93
CA LYS A 408 -21.09 6.00 25.11
C LYS A 408 -19.57 5.87 24.98
N ASP A 409 -19.00 4.93 25.73
CA ASP A 409 -17.59 4.56 25.57
C ASP A 409 -17.33 4.06 24.13
N PRO A 410 -16.28 4.53 23.45
CA PRO A 410 -16.04 4.24 22.04
C PRO A 410 -15.67 2.78 21.75
N PHE A 411 -15.07 2.05 22.70
CA PHE A 411 -14.84 0.61 22.55
C PHE A 411 -16.15 -0.16 22.67
N VAL A 412 -16.95 0.13 23.71
CA VAL A 412 -18.25 -0.52 23.92
C VAL A 412 -19.18 -0.28 22.75
N PHE A 413 -19.23 0.96 22.24
CA PHE A 413 -20.05 1.33 21.09
C PHE A 413 -19.71 0.50 19.84
N ARG A 414 -18.43 0.37 19.50
CA ARG A 414 -17.97 -0.48 18.37
C ARG A 414 -18.29 -1.95 18.61
N ARG A 415 -17.99 -2.47 19.81
CA ARG A 415 -18.21 -3.87 20.17
C ARG A 415 -19.69 -4.26 19.99
N ASP A 416 -20.60 -3.41 20.44
CA ASP A 416 -22.04 -3.67 20.36
C ASP A 416 -22.53 -3.61 18.90
N LEU A 417 -21.99 -2.70 18.08
CA LEU A 417 -22.27 -2.64 16.64
C LEU A 417 -21.70 -3.84 15.85
N LEU A 418 -20.69 -4.54 16.39
CA LEU A 418 -20.09 -5.74 15.78
C LEU A 418 -20.67 -7.05 16.32
N ALA A 419 -21.87 -7.04 16.91
CA ALA A 419 -22.48 -8.23 17.51
C ALA A 419 -22.64 -9.41 16.53
N HIS A 420 -22.76 -9.14 15.23
CA HIS A 420 -22.91 -10.15 14.18
C HIS A 420 -21.60 -10.49 13.45
N GLU A 421 -20.47 -9.92 13.88
CA GLU A 421 -19.16 -10.01 13.23
C GLU A 421 -18.10 -10.56 14.19
N PRO A 422 -18.18 -11.86 14.53
CA PRO A 422 -17.47 -12.43 15.67
C PRO A 422 -15.95 -12.32 15.58
N ARG A 423 -15.36 -12.43 14.38
CA ARG A 423 -13.90 -12.33 14.19
C ARG A 423 -13.40 -10.89 14.37
N MET A 424 -14.09 -9.92 13.78
CA MET A 424 -13.78 -8.50 13.92
C MET A 424 -13.99 -8.03 15.36
N ARG A 425 -15.07 -8.49 16.01
CA ARG A 425 -15.31 -8.26 17.43
C ARG A 425 -14.22 -8.88 18.31
N ALA A 426 -13.77 -10.09 18.01
CA ALA A 426 -12.74 -10.77 18.80
C ALA A 426 -11.39 -10.04 18.78
N VAL A 427 -10.96 -9.51 17.63
CA VAL A 427 -9.74 -8.69 17.57
C VAL A 427 -9.90 -7.37 18.33
N LEU A 428 -11.05 -6.71 18.22
CA LEU A 428 -11.36 -5.48 18.98
C LEU A 428 -11.27 -5.73 20.50
N GLU A 429 -11.92 -6.77 20.99
CA GLU A 429 -11.91 -7.14 22.41
C GLU A 429 -10.52 -7.60 22.88
N LEU A 430 -9.74 -8.28 22.03
CA LEU A 430 -8.38 -8.67 22.35
C LEU A 430 -7.46 -7.44 22.48
N ALA A 431 -7.51 -6.50 21.54
CA ALA A 431 -6.73 -5.27 21.59
C ALA A 431 -7.09 -4.43 22.83
N ALA A 432 -8.39 -4.22 23.09
CA ALA A 432 -8.88 -3.49 24.26
C ALA A 432 -8.39 -4.12 25.57
N ARG A 433 -8.54 -5.44 25.74
CA ARG A 433 -8.08 -6.17 26.92
C ARG A 433 -6.57 -6.07 27.13
N LYS A 434 -5.79 -6.25 26.06
CA LYS A 434 -4.32 -6.18 26.12
C LYS A 434 -3.81 -4.76 26.36
N ALA A 435 -4.56 -3.75 25.92
CA ALA A 435 -4.30 -2.36 26.26
C ALA A 435 -4.71 -2.00 27.69
N GLY A 436 -5.49 -2.84 28.38
CA GLY A 436 -6.07 -2.51 29.69
C GLY A 436 -7.14 -1.44 29.57
N TRP A 437 -7.96 -1.49 28.52
CA TRP A 437 -9.13 -0.62 28.34
C TRP A 437 -10.17 -0.91 29.43
N ASP A 438 -10.44 0.09 30.26
CA ASP A 438 -11.44 0.05 31.32
C ASP A 438 -12.18 1.39 31.29
N PRO A 439 -13.45 1.44 30.84
CA PRO A 439 -14.23 2.67 30.78
C PRO A 439 -14.41 3.35 32.14
N ALA A 440 -14.26 2.59 33.25
CA ALA A 440 -14.36 3.12 34.60
C ALA A 440 -13.04 3.75 35.10
N LYS A 441 -11.93 3.61 34.35
CA LYS A 441 -10.60 4.11 34.74
C LYS A 441 -9.99 4.93 33.60
N PRO A 442 -10.40 6.21 33.46
CA PRO A 442 -9.82 7.10 32.47
C PRO A 442 -8.32 7.31 32.74
N LEU A 443 -7.57 7.62 31.68
CA LEU A 443 -6.16 7.99 31.81
C LEU A 443 -6.01 9.37 32.49
N PRO A 444 -4.83 9.66 33.09
CA PRO A 444 -4.55 10.99 33.64
C PRO A 444 -4.70 12.10 32.60
N LYS A 445 -5.00 13.32 33.05
CA LYS A 445 -5.07 14.51 32.19
C LYS A 445 -3.81 14.64 31.32
N GLY A 446 -3.99 14.98 30.05
CA GLY A 446 -2.88 15.06 29.08
C GLY A 446 -2.44 13.70 28.54
N ARG A 447 -3.15 12.61 28.87
CA ARG A 447 -3.00 11.31 28.21
C ARG A 447 -4.33 10.85 27.66
N GLY A 448 -4.29 10.16 26.53
CA GLY A 448 -5.48 9.69 25.85
C GLY A 448 -5.27 8.30 25.29
N ARG A 449 -6.39 7.57 25.15
CA ARG A 449 -6.43 6.25 24.54
C ARG A 449 -7.50 6.24 23.46
N GLY A 450 -7.14 5.78 22.28
CA GLY A 450 -8.04 5.66 21.14
C GLY A 450 -8.00 4.26 20.58
N ILE A 451 -9.12 3.81 20.03
CA ILE A 451 -9.28 2.48 19.47
C ILE A 451 -9.88 2.57 18.07
N ALA A 452 -9.42 1.69 17.19
CA ALA A 452 -9.98 1.49 15.87
C ALA A 452 -9.85 0.03 15.44
N VAL A 453 -10.75 -0.41 14.56
CA VAL A 453 -10.74 -1.76 13.98
C VAL A 453 -11.06 -1.71 12.49
N ALA A 454 -10.35 -2.50 11.69
CA ALA A 454 -10.54 -2.56 10.25
C ALA A 454 -10.42 -4.00 9.74
N GLU A 455 -11.11 -4.28 8.63
CA GLU A 455 -10.89 -5.46 7.81
C GLU A 455 -10.19 -5.02 6.53
N ALA A 456 -9.11 -5.70 6.17
CA ALA A 456 -8.45 -5.53 4.88
C ALA A 456 -7.99 -6.90 4.38
N PHE A 457 -8.36 -7.27 3.16
CA PHE A 457 -7.98 -8.53 2.52
C PHE A 457 -8.33 -9.78 3.34
N LYS A 458 -9.50 -9.76 3.99
CA LYS A 458 -10.06 -10.77 4.90
C LYS A 458 -9.29 -10.97 6.20
N THR A 459 -8.36 -10.08 6.50
CA THR A 459 -7.64 -10.02 7.77
C THR A 459 -8.23 -8.91 8.63
N PHE A 460 -8.53 -9.24 9.89
CA PHE A 460 -9.11 -8.30 10.84
C PHE A 460 -8.01 -7.78 11.76
N VAL A 461 -7.91 -6.46 11.92
CA VAL A 461 -6.91 -5.82 12.78
C VAL A 461 -7.59 -4.76 13.65
N ALA A 462 -7.34 -4.81 14.95
CA ALA A 462 -7.71 -3.76 15.88
C ALA A 462 -6.46 -3.17 16.53
N GLN A 463 -6.43 -1.85 16.69
CA GLN A 463 -5.33 -1.15 17.32
C GLN A 463 -5.85 -0.20 18.40
N VAL A 464 -5.15 -0.18 19.53
CA VAL A 464 -5.32 0.79 20.60
C VAL A 464 -4.07 1.63 20.70
N ALA A 465 -4.18 2.93 20.46
CA ALA A 465 -3.09 3.88 20.62
C ALA A 465 -3.19 4.58 21.98
N GLU A 466 -2.07 4.77 22.65
CA GLU A 466 -1.91 5.60 23.84
C GLU A 466 -1.01 6.79 23.50
N VAL A 467 -1.50 7.99 23.77
CA VAL A 467 -0.77 9.24 23.52
C VAL A 467 -0.58 10.04 24.80
N SER A 468 0.46 10.85 24.83
CA SER A 468 0.67 11.93 25.79
C SER A 468 0.72 13.27 25.08
N VAL A 469 0.31 14.32 25.77
CA VAL A 469 0.32 15.71 25.30
C VAL A 469 1.07 16.52 26.33
N ASP A 470 2.14 17.18 25.92
CA ASP A 470 2.92 18.04 26.81
C ASP A 470 2.24 19.42 27.00
N LYS A 471 2.86 20.26 27.84
CA LYS A 471 2.37 21.61 28.14
C LYS A 471 2.34 22.56 26.92
N ASP A 472 3.12 22.26 25.90
CA ASP A 472 3.27 23.06 24.69
C ASP A 472 2.32 22.56 23.58
N GLY A 473 1.57 21.48 23.85
CA GLY A 473 0.60 20.87 22.94
C GLY A 473 1.20 19.80 22.04
N ASN A 474 2.47 19.42 22.23
CA ASN A 474 3.09 18.39 21.41
C ASN A 474 2.54 17.02 21.77
N VAL A 475 2.12 16.28 20.76
CA VAL A 475 1.62 14.91 20.90
C VAL A 475 2.77 13.93 20.75
N LYS A 476 2.86 12.97 21.68
CA LYS A 476 3.72 11.79 21.55
C LYS A 476 2.87 10.52 21.56
N ILE A 477 3.11 9.64 20.60
CA ILE A 477 2.51 8.31 20.58
C ILE A 477 3.41 7.41 21.42
N GLU A 478 2.91 6.98 22.57
CA GLU A 478 3.70 6.23 23.54
C GLU A 478 3.68 4.73 23.21
N ARG A 479 2.49 4.22 22.85
CA ARG A 479 2.25 2.79 22.70
C ARG A 479 1.12 2.50 21.71
N VAL A 480 1.28 1.43 20.93
CA VAL A 480 0.22 0.85 20.09
C VAL A 480 0.09 -0.63 20.40
N VAL A 481 -1.09 -1.05 20.86
CA VAL A 481 -1.44 -2.47 21.05
C VAL A 481 -2.25 -2.92 19.86
N CYS A 482 -1.74 -3.91 19.13
CA CYS A 482 -2.33 -4.44 17.91
C CYS A 482 -2.81 -5.88 18.14
N ALA A 483 -4.06 -6.16 17.78
CA ALA A 483 -4.58 -7.51 17.66
C ALA A 483 -4.87 -7.83 16.19
N VAL A 484 -4.52 -9.04 15.73
CA VAL A 484 -4.72 -9.48 14.34
C VAL A 484 -5.30 -10.89 14.28
N ASP A 485 -6.29 -11.08 13.41
CA ASP A 485 -6.82 -12.38 13.00
C ASP A 485 -6.67 -12.50 11.47
N CYS A 486 -5.69 -13.32 11.05
CA CYS A 486 -5.40 -13.62 9.65
C CYS A 486 -5.69 -15.09 9.30
N GLY A 487 -6.64 -15.71 10.00
CA GLY A 487 -6.87 -17.15 9.94
C GLY A 487 -5.68 -17.93 10.52
N THR A 488 -5.39 -19.11 9.96
CA THR A 488 -4.28 -19.94 10.41
C THR A 488 -2.96 -19.16 10.34
N PRO A 489 -2.29 -18.88 11.48
CA PRO A 489 -1.05 -18.11 11.48
C PRO A 489 0.09 -18.96 10.90
N ILE A 490 0.60 -18.56 9.73
CA ILE A 490 1.63 -19.33 9.03
C ILE A 490 2.99 -19.19 9.72
N ASN A 491 3.48 -17.96 9.88
CA ASN A 491 4.70 -17.67 10.62
C ASN A 491 4.43 -16.46 11.53
N PRO A 492 4.28 -16.69 12.86
CA PRO A 492 3.94 -15.63 13.82
C PRO A 492 4.91 -14.44 13.82
N ASP A 493 6.20 -14.67 13.59
CA ASP A 493 7.22 -13.61 13.57
C ASP A 493 7.03 -12.67 12.38
N ILE A 494 6.78 -13.23 11.19
CA ILE A 494 6.52 -12.43 9.97
C ILE A 494 5.21 -11.65 10.12
N ILE A 495 4.19 -12.24 10.74
CA ILE A 495 2.92 -11.56 11.02
C ILE A 495 3.16 -10.35 11.94
N ALA A 496 3.90 -10.53 13.03
CA ALA A 496 4.26 -9.45 13.95
C ALA A 496 5.04 -8.33 13.23
N ALA A 497 6.09 -8.69 12.51
CA ALA A 497 6.91 -7.73 11.74
C ALA A 497 6.10 -6.96 10.69
N GLN A 498 5.07 -7.56 10.08
CA GLN A 498 4.20 -6.88 9.14
C GLN A 498 3.21 -5.92 9.81
N MET A 499 2.71 -6.25 11.01
CA MET A 499 1.90 -5.32 11.79
C MET A 499 2.75 -4.14 12.27
N GLU A 500 3.94 -4.38 12.83
CA GLU A 500 4.87 -3.36 13.30
C GLU A 500 5.28 -2.40 12.17
N GLY A 501 5.72 -2.95 11.03
CA GLY A 501 6.08 -2.15 9.87
C GLY A 501 4.89 -1.45 9.22
N GLY A 502 3.68 -2.02 9.31
CA GLY A 502 2.44 -1.38 8.86
C GLY A 502 2.05 -0.18 9.71
N ILE A 503 2.13 -0.33 11.04
CA ILE A 503 1.92 0.74 12.02
C ILE A 503 2.90 1.89 11.77
N GLY A 504 4.20 1.61 11.69
CA GLY A 504 5.21 2.64 11.43
C GLY A 504 4.99 3.37 10.09
N PHE A 505 4.66 2.62 9.04
CA PHE A 505 4.37 3.19 7.71
C PHE A 505 3.13 4.10 7.73
N GLY A 506 2.04 3.67 8.38
CA GLY A 506 0.82 4.47 8.52
C GLY A 506 1.03 5.72 9.37
N LEU A 507 1.81 5.63 10.44
CA LEU A 507 2.15 6.79 11.28
C LEU A 507 2.93 7.86 10.51
N GLY A 508 3.82 7.48 9.59
CA GLY A 508 4.51 8.45 8.74
C GLY A 508 3.53 9.30 7.92
N ALA A 509 2.54 8.65 7.30
CA ALA A 509 1.49 9.34 6.55
C ALA A 509 0.57 10.20 7.42
N VAL A 510 0.28 9.73 8.64
CA VAL A 510 -0.62 10.42 9.56
C VAL A 510 0.03 11.67 10.15
N LEU A 511 1.33 11.62 10.47
CA LEU A 511 2.02 12.71 11.16
C LEU A 511 2.69 13.70 10.21
N HIS A 512 3.17 13.25 9.05
CA HIS A 512 4.15 14.02 8.28
C HIS A 512 3.91 14.08 6.78
N SER A 513 3.63 12.92 6.17
CA SER A 513 3.78 12.80 4.73
C SER A 513 2.62 13.44 3.95
N ALA A 514 2.95 14.31 3.00
CA ALA A 514 2.02 14.85 2.01
C ALA A 514 2.76 15.20 0.73
N ILE A 515 2.17 14.83 -0.40
CA ILE A 515 2.51 15.43 -1.70
C ILE A 515 1.48 16.52 -1.98
N THR A 516 1.96 17.74 -2.15
CA THR A 516 1.15 18.90 -2.51
C THR A 516 1.60 19.48 -3.85
N LEU A 517 0.65 20.05 -4.57
CA LEU A 517 0.88 20.73 -5.83
C LEU A 517 0.70 22.23 -5.69
N LYS A 518 1.64 22.98 -6.24
CA LYS A 518 1.53 24.42 -6.49
C LYS A 518 1.70 24.70 -7.98
N ASP A 519 0.67 25.26 -8.60
CA ASP A 519 0.60 25.50 -10.03
C ASP A 519 0.88 24.22 -10.85
N GLY A 520 0.39 23.08 -10.36
CA GLY A 520 0.59 21.74 -10.94
C GLY A 520 1.93 21.07 -10.63
N LYS A 521 2.88 21.77 -9.98
CA LYS A 521 4.21 21.24 -9.63
C LYS A 521 4.22 20.66 -8.23
N VAL A 522 4.88 19.51 -8.07
CA VAL A 522 5.12 18.91 -6.75
C VAL A 522 6.04 19.83 -5.94
N GLU A 523 5.67 20.12 -4.68
CA GLU A 523 6.43 21.00 -3.79
C GLU A 523 7.54 20.25 -3.03
N GLN A 524 7.31 18.99 -2.68
CA GLN A 524 8.27 18.18 -1.92
C GLN A 524 9.28 17.52 -2.85
N ASN A 525 10.58 17.58 -2.49
CA ASN A 525 11.66 17.00 -3.31
C ASN A 525 12.25 15.70 -2.71
N ASN A 526 12.56 15.68 -1.41
CA ASN A 526 13.26 14.58 -0.74
C ASN A 526 12.72 14.41 0.70
N PHE A 527 13.32 13.56 1.53
CA PHE A 527 12.86 13.25 2.90
C PHE A 527 12.97 14.39 3.91
N ASP A 528 13.53 15.52 3.52
CA ASP A 528 13.46 16.79 4.25
C ASP A 528 12.09 17.47 4.07
N GLY A 529 11.49 17.38 2.87
CA GLY A 529 10.17 17.91 2.54
C GLY A 529 9.02 16.89 2.57
N TYR A 530 9.26 15.63 2.17
CA TYR A 530 8.35 14.49 2.30
C TYR A 530 8.84 13.58 3.43
N GLN A 531 8.57 13.98 4.67
CA GLN A 531 9.09 13.26 5.83
C GLN A 531 8.39 11.91 6.01
N VAL A 532 9.19 10.89 6.33
CA VAL A 532 8.74 9.57 6.80
C VAL A 532 9.00 9.47 8.30
N LEU A 533 8.32 8.55 8.98
CA LEU A 533 8.48 8.35 10.42
C LEU A 533 9.93 8.08 10.80
N ARG A 534 10.45 8.79 11.81
CA ARG A 534 11.81 8.58 12.35
C ARG A 534 11.78 7.62 13.53
N ILE A 535 12.93 6.98 13.81
CA ILE A 535 13.05 5.99 14.90
C ILE A 535 12.64 6.54 16.27
N ALA A 536 12.91 7.82 16.54
CA ALA A 536 12.56 8.48 17.80
C ALA A 536 11.04 8.66 17.99
N GLU A 537 10.27 8.55 16.91
CA GLU A 537 8.82 8.71 16.89
C GLU A 537 8.08 7.38 16.88
N MET A 538 8.79 6.26 16.68
CA MET A 538 8.19 4.94 16.69
C MET A 538 7.69 4.61 18.12
N PRO A 539 6.40 4.33 18.32
CA PRO A 539 5.88 3.96 19.62
C PRO A 539 6.33 2.56 20.01
N LYS A 540 6.16 2.20 21.29
CA LYS A 540 6.20 0.79 21.68
C LYS A 540 5.05 0.05 21.01
N VAL A 541 5.33 -1.01 20.24
CA VAL A 541 4.30 -1.84 19.60
C VAL A 541 4.21 -3.19 20.28
N GLU A 542 2.98 -3.64 20.55
CA GLU A 542 2.68 -5.00 21.04
C GLU A 542 1.73 -5.68 20.06
N VAL A 543 2.12 -6.81 19.48
CA VAL A 543 1.27 -7.56 18.53
C VAL A 543 0.74 -8.83 19.17
N HIS A 544 -0.58 -9.03 19.06
CA HIS A 544 -1.29 -10.20 19.56
C HIS A 544 -2.04 -10.90 18.43
N ILE A 545 -1.64 -12.13 18.12
CA ILE A 545 -2.23 -12.91 17.05
C ILE A 545 -3.35 -13.78 17.64
N VAL A 546 -4.55 -13.69 17.06
CA VAL A 546 -5.68 -14.54 17.42
C VAL A 546 -5.41 -15.97 16.94
N PRO A 547 -5.44 -16.99 17.80
CA PRO A 547 -5.39 -18.38 17.36
C PRO A 547 -6.64 -18.68 16.53
N SER A 548 -6.46 -19.14 15.29
CA SER A 548 -7.55 -19.40 14.36
C SER A 548 -7.24 -20.60 13.47
N GLY A 549 -8.30 -21.38 13.15
CA GLY A 549 -8.26 -22.49 12.20
C GLY A 549 -8.84 -22.14 10.83
N GLU A 550 -9.24 -20.88 10.62
CA GLU A 550 -9.74 -20.39 9.34
C GLU A 550 -8.66 -20.43 8.25
N ALA A 551 -9.09 -20.35 6.99
CA ALA A 551 -8.17 -20.25 5.87
C ALA A 551 -7.22 -19.04 6.07
N PRO A 552 -5.90 -19.21 5.84
CA PRO A 552 -4.95 -18.12 6.02
C PRO A 552 -5.22 -16.97 5.04
N THR A 553 -5.08 -15.74 5.51
CA THR A 553 -5.28 -14.51 4.74
C THR A 553 -4.01 -13.65 4.73
N GLY A 554 -4.00 -12.58 3.93
CA GLY A 554 -2.82 -11.73 3.75
C GLY A 554 -2.55 -10.81 4.94
N VAL A 555 -1.28 -10.60 5.28
CA VAL A 555 -0.87 -9.70 6.39
C VAL A 555 -0.04 -8.51 5.93
N GLY A 556 0.18 -8.37 4.63
CA GLY A 556 1.06 -7.35 4.06
C GLY A 556 0.60 -5.91 4.28
N GLU A 557 -0.70 -5.67 4.37
CA GLU A 557 -1.33 -4.34 4.40
C GLU A 557 -2.17 -4.02 5.65
N PRO A 558 -2.86 -4.99 6.30
CA PRO A 558 -3.86 -4.70 7.33
C PRO A 558 -3.39 -3.88 8.54
N GLY A 559 -2.10 -3.93 8.89
CA GLY A 559 -1.54 -3.16 10.00
C GLY A 559 -1.58 -1.64 9.81
N VAL A 560 -1.75 -1.15 8.57
CA VAL A 560 -1.76 0.29 8.24
C VAL A 560 -3.12 0.93 8.54
N ALA A 561 -4.23 0.24 8.25
CA ALA A 561 -5.57 0.85 8.23
C ALA A 561 -6.03 1.45 9.58
N PRO A 562 -5.93 0.76 10.74
CA PRO A 562 -6.51 1.27 11.98
C PRO A 562 -5.59 2.25 12.74
N VAL A 563 -4.32 2.44 12.35
CA VAL A 563 -3.38 3.22 13.16
C VAL A 563 -3.73 4.70 13.22
N GLY A 564 -4.05 5.31 12.08
CA GLY A 564 -4.42 6.72 11.98
C GLY A 564 -5.64 7.09 12.84
N PRO A 565 -6.80 6.42 12.66
CA PRO A 565 -7.98 6.73 13.49
C PRO A 565 -7.77 6.39 14.97
N ALA A 566 -7.02 5.32 15.31
CA ALA A 566 -6.72 5.04 16.71
C ALA A 566 -5.93 6.18 17.37
N VAL A 567 -4.95 6.76 16.67
CA VAL A 567 -4.19 7.93 17.17
C VAL A 567 -5.06 9.19 17.21
N ALA A 568 -5.85 9.47 16.16
CA ALA A 568 -6.77 10.62 16.16
C ALA A 568 -7.73 10.59 17.36
N ASN A 569 -8.31 9.41 17.64
CA ASN A 569 -9.22 9.20 18.76
C ASN A 569 -8.50 9.34 20.11
N ALA A 570 -7.23 8.91 20.18
CA ALA A 570 -6.41 9.07 21.38
C ALA A 570 -6.08 10.55 21.65
N ILE A 571 -5.77 11.32 20.61
CA ILE A 571 -5.52 12.78 20.71
C ILE A 571 -6.79 13.48 21.18
N PHE A 572 -7.95 13.15 20.61
CA PHE A 572 -9.22 13.69 21.07
C PHE A 572 -9.48 13.36 22.55
N ALA A 573 -9.25 12.11 22.97
CA ALA A 573 -9.41 11.72 24.37
C ALA A 573 -8.48 12.52 25.32
N ALA A 574 -7.30 12.93 24.86
CA ALA A 574 -6.35 13.71 25.64
C ALA A 574 -6.64 15.22 25.64
N THR A 575 -7.20 15.76 24.56
CA THR A 575 -7.25 17.22 24.28
C THR A 575 -8.66 17.78 24.09
N GLY A 576 -9.62 16.96 23.67
CA GLY A 576 -10.92 17.37 23.16
C GLY A 576 -10.92 17.84 21.70
N GLU A 577 -9.77 17.85 21.02
CA GLU A 577 -9.65 18.27 19.62
C GLU A 577 -9.82 17.11 18.65
N ARG A 578 -10.65 17.28 17.62
CA ARG A 578 -10.85 16.30 16.54
C ARG A 578 -9.96 16.67 15.36
N LEU A 579 -9.28 15.66 14.81
CA LEU A 579 -8.42 15.81 13.65
C LEU A 579 -9.08 15.23 12.41
N HIS A 580 -9.37 16.12 11.45
CA HIS A 580 -10.14 15.81 10.25
C HIS A 580 -9.32 15.83 8.96
N SER A 581 -8.04 16.20 9.03
CA SER A 581 -7.18 16.28 7.86
C SER A 581 -5.86 15.61 8.12
N LEU A 582 -5.34 14.92 7.11
CA LEU A 582 -3.98 14.40 7.11
C LEU A 582 -3.04 15.30 6.29
N PRO A 583 -1.75 15.37 6.65
CA PRO A 583 -1.20 14.94 7.93
C PRO A 583 -1.80 15.77 9.07
N PHE A 584 -1.69 15.26 10.31
CA PHE A 584 -2.10 16.03 11.47
C PHE A 584 -1.31 17.34 11.52
N PRO A 585 -1.96 18.46 11.89
CA PRO A 585 -1.24 19.70 12.05
C PRO A 585 -0.14 19.49 13.10
N ALA A 586 1.08 19.89 12.78
CA ALA A 586 2.09 20.13 13.80
C ALA A 586 1.45 21.07 14.84
N ALA A 587 1.53 20.71 16.13
CA ALA A 587 0.91 21.43 17.23
C ALA A 587 1.02 22.93 16.97
N ALA A 588 -0.12 23.55 16.65
CA ALA A 588 -0.13 24.92 16.19
C ALA A 588 0.47 25.78 17.30
N LYS A 589 1.50 26.57 16.98
CA LYS A 589 1.68 27.88 17.63
C LYS A 589 0.27 28.46 17.71
N LYS A 590 -0.24 28.58 18.94
CA LYS A 590 -1.57 29.09 19.25
C LYS A 590 -1.95 30.13 18.21
N SER A 591 -3.00 29.86 17.44
CA SER A 591 -3.68 30.91 16.70
C SER A 591 -3.96 32.05 17.68
N ALA A 592 -3.37 33.21 17.37
CA ALA A 592 -3.52 34.43 18.15
C ALA A 592 -4.95 34.98 18.05
#